data_AF-A0A7M7NA10-F1
#
_entry.id   AF-A0A7M7NA10-F1
#
_cell.length_a   1.000
_cell.length_b   1.000
_cell.length_c   1.000
_cell.angle_alpha   90.00
_cell.angle_beta   90.00
_cell.angle_gamma   90.00
#
_symmetry.space_group_name_H-M   'P 1'
#
loop_
_entity.id
_entity.type
_entity.pdbx_description
1 polymer ?
#
loop_
_entity_poly.entity_id
_entity_poly.type
_entity_poly.pdbx_seq_one_letter_code
_entity_poly.pdbx_strand_id
1 'polypeptide(L)'
;MVLEYMTTCFQFLDAPMSCANGARECERRGGFLAEIIDESTNALLVDQALFLRNNKFVGEDTAWLIGGYDDDNNERSWYWSDKTRMIFEAWQAIQPSQNGHDCVEMRFENGYQYEWNDRPCSEGRRALCQIGIPACGDPGEPLHGNRLPDDRTTYSVNATLHFSCQEGYTLSGESVLRCMNNGAWNHQRPSCEAVECVNWPQGVALASTMTQGSVYQEIAVYTCQDGYIPDNEPISFCQHTGTWSTPNFTCSAPNLDLPMP
;
A
#
# COMPACT_ATOMS: atom_id res chain seq x y z
N MET A 1 -24.51 -13.57 15.97
CA MET A 1 -25.21 -14.08 14.76
C MET A 1 -24.35 -13.73 13.55
N VAL A 2 -24.27 -14.58 12.53
CA VAL A 2 -23.46 -14.32 11.31
C VAL A 2 -24.39 -14.09 10.13
N LEU A 3 -24.11 -13.06 9.33
CA LEU A 3 -24.83 -12.68 8.13
C LEU A 3 -23.86 -12.66 6.95
N GLU A 4 -24.22 -13.26 5.82
CA GLU A 4 -23.37 -13.33 4.63
C GLU A 4 -23.92 -12.40 3.54
N TYR A 5 -23.05 -11.57 2.94
CA TYR A 5 -23.39 -10.72 1.80
C TYR A 5 -22.21 -10.69 0.81
N MET A 6 -22.44 -11.11 -0.43
CA MET A 6 -21.40 -11.30 -1.43
C MET A 6 -20.25 -12.20 -0.93
N THR A 7 -19.05 -11.65 -0.71
CA THR A 7 -17.87 -12.37 -0.17
C THR A 7 -17.52 -11.94 1.26
N THR A 8 -18.34 -11.11 1.90
CA THR A 8 -18.11 -10.61 3.25
C THR A 8 -19.12 -11.20 4.23
N CYS A 9 -18.63 -11.52 5.43
CA CYS A 9 -19.46 -12.01 6.52
C CYS A 9 -19.51 -10.95 7.62
N PHE A 10 -20.69 -10.66 8.17
CA PHE A 10 -20.86 -9.76 9.29
C PHE A 10 -21.26 -10.55 10.53
N GLN A 11 -20.62 -10.26 11.67
CA GLN A 11 -20.88 -10.91 12.94
C GLN A 11 -21.22 -9.92 14.04
N PHE A 12 -22.45 -10.02 14.53
CA PHE A 12 -22.96 -9.29 15.69
C PHE A 12 -22.54 -10.02 16.99
N LEU A 13 -21.69 -9.40 17.81
CA LEU A 13 -21.24 -9.84 19.14
C LEU A 13 -22.15 -9.45 20.31
N ASP A 14 -22.35 -10.34 21.28
CA ASP A 14 -23.39 -10.11 22.29
C ASP A 14 -22.97 -9.21 23.46
N ALA A 15 -21.68 -9.15 23.75
CA ALA A 15 -21.13 -8.49 24.93
C ALA A 15 -20.68 -7.05 24.64
N PRO A 16 -21.05 -6.06 25.47
CA PRO A 16 -20.50 -4.71 25.38
C PRO A 16 -19.00 -4.68 25.71
N MET A 17 -18.26 -3.85 24.97
CA MET A 17 -16.82 -3.63 25.13
C MET A 17 -16.43 -2.25 24.60
N SER A 18 -15.24 -1.75 24.96
CA SER A 18 -14.71 -0.52 24.35
C SER A 18 -14.38 -0.74 22.87
N CYS A 19 -14.25 0.33 22.09
CA CYS A 19 -13.90 0.24 20.68
C CYS A 19 -12.61 -0.55 20.44
N ALA A 20 -11.56 -0.27 21.23
CA ALA A 20 -10.29 -1.00 21.15
C ALA A 20 -10.41 -2.49 21.47
N ASN A 21 -11.29 -2.87 22.41
CA ASN A 21 -11.58 -4.28 22.69
C ASN A 21 -12.39 -4.93 21.57
N GLY A 22 -13.35 -4.19 20.99
CA GLY A 22 -14.14 -4.60 19.83
C GLY A 22 -13.27 -4.93 18.62
N ALA A 23 -12.37 -4.01 18.27
CA ALA A 23 -11.39 -4.20 17.19
C ALA A 23 -10.58 -5.48 17.38
N ARG A 24 -9.97 -5.67 18.57
CA ARG A 24 -9.18 -6.88 18.88
C ARG A 24 -9.99 -8.17 18.80
N GLU A 25 -11.25 -8.16 19.23
CA GLU A 25 -12.09 -9.35 19.16
C GLU A 25 -12.50 -9.68 17.73
N CYS A 26 -12.70 -8.68 16.87
CA CYS A 26 -12.91 -8.89 15.44
C CYS A 26 -11.64 -9.41 14.74
N GLU A 27 -10.46 -8.88 15.10
CA GLU A 27 -9.16 -9.39 14.62
C GLU A 27 -8.95 -10.87 14.98
N ARG A 28 -9.26 -11.26 16.22
CA ARG A 28 -9.19 -12.66 16.67
C ARG A 28 -10.12 -13.59 15.87
N ARG A 29 -11.13 -13.04 15.20
CA ARG A 29 -12.10 -13.74 14.34
C ARG A 29 -11.72 -13.69 12.86
N GLY A 30 -10.55 -13.16 12.52
CA GLY A 30 -10.08 -13.04 11.13
C GLY A 30 -10.78 -11.90 10.38
N GLY A 31 -11.00 -10.78 11.05
CA GLY A 31 -11.68 -9.61 10.50
C GLY A 31 -11.34 -8.32 11.25
N PHE A 32 -12.22 -7.33 11.15
CA PHE A 32 -12.10 -6.05 11.85
C PHE A 32 -13.51 -5.53 12.16
N LEU A 33 -13.62 -4.39 12.86
CA LEU A 33 -14.92 -3.74 13.07
C LEU A 33 -15.53 -3.37 11.71
N ALA A 34 -16.82 -3.58 11.52
CA ALA A 34 -17.44 -3.49 10.21
C ALA A 34 -17.24 -2.12 9.53
N GLU A 35 -16.88 -2.16 8.26
CA GLU A 35 -16.70 -0.97 7.43
C GLU A 35 -17.79 -0.97 6.37
N ILE A 36 -18.70 -0.01 6.49
CA ILE A 36 -19.95 0.01 5.72
C ILE A 36 -19.73 0.95 4.53
N ILE A 37 -19.44 0.37 3.37
CA ILE A 37 -18.99 1.13 2.20
C ILE A 37 -20.12 1.61 1.28
N ASP A 38 -21.35 1.13 1.48
CA ASP A 38 -22.49 1.43 0.62
C ASP A 38 -23.85 1.30 1.34
N GLU A 39 -24.88 1.88 0.71
CA GLU A 39 -26.25 1.92 1.23
C GLU A 39 -26.88 0.53 1.38
N SER A 40 -26.57 -0.41 0.48
CA SER A 40 -27.16 -1.76 0.49
C SER A 40 -26.64 -2.57 1.68
N THR A 41 -25.33 -2.49 1.94
CA THR A 41 -24.69 -3.08 3.11
C THR A 41 -25.25 -2.46 4.39
N ASN A 42 -25.41 -1.12 4.44
CA ASN A 42 -25.99 -0.45 5.60
C ASN A 42 -27.42 -0.92 5.90
N ALA A 43 -28.29 -0.94 4.89
CA ALA A 43 -29.69 -1.36 5.03
C ALA A 43 -29.82 -2.81 5.53
N LEU A 44 -28.96 -3.70 5.02
CA LEU A 44 -28.90 -5.10 5.46
C LEU A 44 -28.53 -5.22 6.95
N LEU A 45 -27.53 -4.46 7.39
CA LEU A 45 -27.08 -4.46 8.78
C LEU A 45 -28.12 -3.86 9.72
N VAL A 46 -28.84 -2.82 9.28
CA VAL A 46 -29.96 -2.22 10.02
C VAL A 46 -31.08 -3.22 10.23
N ASP A 47 -31.51 -3.94 9.19
CA ASP A 47 -32.55 -4.98 9.30
C ASP A 47 -32.15 -6.08 10.29
N GLN A 48 -30.89 -6.54 10.19
CA GLN A 48 -30.37 -7.54 11.11
C GLN A 48 -30.28 -7.04 12.56
N ALA A 49 -29.88 -5.80 12.78
CA ALA A 49 -29.82 -5.19 14.10
C ALA A 49 -31.22 -5.05 14.71
N LEU A 50 -32.21 -4.62 13.92
CA LEU A 50 -33.62 -4.56 14.31
C LEU A 50 -34.16 -5.95 14.70
N PHE A 51 -33.85 -6.98 13.91
CA PHE A 51 -34.21 -8.35 14.24
C PHE A 51 -33.63 -8.77 15.60
N LEU A 52 -32.34 -8.49 15.85
CA LEU A 52 -31.68 -8.84 17.12
C LEU A 52 -32.29 -8.10 18.30
N ARG A 53 -32.62 -6.80 18.15
CA ARG A 53 -33.31 -6.04 19.19
C ARG A 53 -34.66 -6.64 19.54
N ASN A 54 -35.46 -6.95 18.52
CA ASN A 54 -36.84 -7.39 18.72
C ASN A 54 -36.96 -8.84 19.20
N ASN A 55 -35.94 -9.67 19.01
CA ASN A 55 -35.99 -11.10 19.33
C ASN A 55 -35.00 -11.54 20.42
N LYS A 56 -33.85 -10.89 20.54
CA LYS A 56 -32.75 -11.31 21.43
C LYS A 56 -32.49 -10.33 22.57
N PHE A 57 -32.46 -9.04 22.27
CA PHE A 57 -32.13 -7.98 23.23
C PHE A 57 -33.37 -7.14 23.60
N VAL A 58 -34.49 -7.82 23.86
CA VAL A 58 -35.79 -7.17 24.08
C VAL A 58 -35.76 -6.34 25.36
N GLY A 59 -36.00 -5.03 25.22
CA GLY A 59 -36.00 -4.10 26.34
C GLY A 59 -34.62 -3.62 26.78
N GLU A 60 -33.56 -3.99 26.06
CA GLU A 60 -32.19 -3.50 26.29
C GLU A 60 -31.84 -2.36 25.33
N ASP A 61 -30.91 -1.50 25.75
CA ASP A 61 -30.23 -0.59 24.83
C ASP A 61 -29.36 -1.40 23.84
N THR A 62 -29.50 -1.09 22.55
CA THR A 62 -28.85 -1.83 21.47
C THR A 62 -28.14 -0.86 20.53
N ALA A 63 -26.82 -0.91 20.60
CA ALA A 63 -25.94 -0.19 19.72
C ALA A 63 -24.70 -1.03 19.42
N TRP A 64 -24.15 -0.83 18.22
CA TRP A 64 -23.08 -1.62 17.65
C TRP A 64 -21.94 -0.74 17.17
N LEU A 65 -20.74 -0.98 17.67
CA LEU A 65 -19.51 -0.35 17.20
C LEU A 65 -19.21 -0.80 15.78
N ILE A 66 -18.88 0.17 14.93
CA ILE A 66 -18.39 -0.02 13.55
C ILE A 66 -16.99 0.60 13.42
N GLY A 67 -16.27 0.30 12.34
CA GLY A 67 -14.83 0.58 12.19
C GLY A 67 -14.46 2.04 11.91
N GLY A 68 -15.41 2.96 11.99
CA GLY A 68 -15.18 4.37 11.73
C GLY A 68 -14.43 5.08 12.85
N TYR A 69 -13.50 5.96 12.47
CA TYR A 69 -12.83 6.86 13.42
C TYR A 69 -12.51 8.24 12.82
N ASP A 70 -12.28 9.23 13.69
CA ASP A 70 -11.75 10.56 13.33
C ASP A 70 -10.24 10.61 13.58
N ASP A 71 -9.44 11.01 12.58
CA ASP A 71 -7.96 11.04 12.64
C ASP A 71 -7.40 12.44 12.96
N ASP A 72 -8.19 13.51 12.81
CA ASP A 72 -7.67 14.88 12.76
C ASP A 72 -8.10 15.78 13.93
N ASN A 73 -8.82 15.25 14.93
CA ASN A 73 -9.49 16.03 16.01
C ASN A 73 -10.34 17.20 15.45
N ASN A 74 -10.70 17.12 14.17
CA ASN A 74 -11.33 18.17 13.40
C ASN A 74 -12.42 17.43 12.63
N GLU A 75 -13.57 17.27 13.29
CA GLU A 75 -14.62 16.24 13.11
C GLU A 75 -15.38 16.26 11.78
N ARG A 76 -14.74 16.78 10.73
CA ARG A 76 -15.23 16.89 9.36
C ARG A 76 -14.71 15.79 8.44
N SER A 77 -13.80 14.94 8.92
CA SER A 77 -13.21 13.86 8.13
C SER A 77 -13.20 12.57 8.93
N TRP A 78 -13.98 11.60 8.47
CA TRP A 78 -14.05 10.27 9.05
C TRP A 78 -13.38 9.24 8.15
N TYR A 79 -12.74 8.25 8.77
CA TYR A 79 -11.92 7.27 8.09
C TYR A 79 -12.31 5.86 8.52
N TRP A 80 -12.07 4.92 7.61
CA TRP A 80 -12.08 3.49 7.91
C TRP A 80 -10.72 3.05 8.44
N SER A 81 -10.65 1.85 9.03
CA SER A 81 -9.43 1.35 9.68
C SER A 81 -8.24 1.28 8.72
N ASP A 82 -8.49 1.19 7.42
CA ASP A 82 -7.48 1.22 6.35
C ASP A 82 -6.98 2.62 5.95
N LYS A 83 -7.37 3.65 6.71
CA LYS A 83 -7.11 5.08 6.49
C LYS A 83 -7.76 5.65 5.23
N THR A 84 -8.72 4.95 4.62
CA THR A 84 -9.52 5.53 3.54
C THR A 84 -10.57 6.45 4.11
N ARG A 85 -10.80 7.58 3.45
CA ARG A 85 -11.86 8.51 3.83
C ARG A 85 -13.22 7.87 3.56
N MET A 86 -14.17 8.04 4.48
CA MET A 86 -15.56 7.65 4.25
C MET A 86 -16.13 8.38 3.04
N ILE A 87 -16.70 7.61 2.11
CA ILE A 87 -17.43 8.13 0.94
C ILE A 87 -18.94 7.92 1.07
N PHE A 88 -19.33 6.92 1.86
CA PHE A 88 -20.70 6.64 2.25
C PHE A 88 -20.82 6.90 3.74
N GLU A 89 -21.87 7.61 4.13
CA GLU A 89 -22.12 8.04 5.50
C GLU A 89 -23.62 7.91 5.81
N ALA A 90 -23.96 7.28 6.94
CA ALA A 90 -25.35 7.11 7.38
C ALA A 90 -25.58 7.69 8.79
N TRP A 91 -25.01 8.88 9.03
CA TRP A 91 -25.15 9.62 10.27
C TRP A 91 -26.61 9.95 10.60
N GLN A 92 -26.90 9.90 11.90
CA GLN A 92 -28.13 10.46 12.44
C GLN A 92 -28.16 11.97 12.17
N ALA A 93 -29.37 12.52 12.04
CA ALA A 93 -29.56 13.98 11.98
C ALA A 93 -28.78 14.69 13.11
N ILE A 94 -27.96 15.69 12.74
CA ILE A 94 -27.12 16.51 13.63
C ILE A 94 -25.84 15.79 14.11
N GLN A 95 -25.56 14.57 13.64
CA GLN A 95 -24.28 13.89 13.84
C GLN A 95 -23.37 14.03 12.61
N PRO A 96 -22.05 13.92 12.76
CA PRO A 96 -21.29 13.73 14.01
C PRO A 96 -21.23 14.99 14.90
N SER A 97 -21.29 14.81 16.22
CA SER A 97 -21.25 15.87 17.21
C SER A 97 -19.84 16.19 17.72
N GLN A 98 -19.15 17.14 17.09
CA GLN A 98 -18.62 18.36 17.77
C GLN A 98 -17.65 18.30 18.99
N ASN A 99 -17.49 17.15 19.65
CA ASN A 99 -17.20 17.00 21.06
C ASN A 99 -16.01 16.06 21.40
N GLY A 100 -15.15 15.71 20.45
CA GLY A 100 -14.00 14.82 20.65
C GLY A 100 -14.40 13.35 20.79
N HIS A 101 -15.41 12.94 20.02
CA HIS A 101 -15.89 11.57 19.95
C HIS A 101 -15.31 10.87 18.72
N ASP A 102 -14.32 10.02 18.91
CA ASP A 102 -13.56 9.47 17.76
C ASP A 102 -14.04 8.09 17.29
N CYS A 103 -15.15 7.57 17.81
CA CYS A 103 -15.65 6.23 17.49
C CYS A 103 -17.08 6.25 16.99
N VAL A 104 -17.40 5.37 16.04
CA VAL A 104 -18.74 5.30 15.45
C VAL A 104 -19.52 4.10 15.97
N GLU A 105 -20.78 4.33 16.33
CA GLU A 105 -21.76 3.29 16.58
C GLU A 105 -22.99 3.45 15.66
N MET A 106 -23.63 2.33 15.31
CA MET A 106 -25.02 2.33 14.86
C MET A 106 -25.94 2.05 16.04
N ARG A 107 -26.94 2.90 16.27
CA ARG A 107 -27.76 2.83 17.48
C ARG A 107 -29.25 3.03 17.22
N PHE A 108 -30.08 2.38 18.05
CA PHE A 108 -31.51 2.61 18.03
C PHE A 108 -31.90 3.62 19.12
N GLU A 109 -32.19 4.87 18.74
CA GLU A 109 -32.57 5.91 19.72
C GLU A 109 -33.59 6.90 19.13
N ASN A 110 -34.55 7.37 19.94
CA ASN A 110 -35.44 8.49 19.61
C ASN A 110 -36.20 8.40 18.26
N GLY A 111 -36.45 7.18 17.77
CA GLY A 111 -37.12 6.92 16.49
C GLY A 111 -36.18 6.70 15.30
N TYR A 112 -34.88 6.94 15.47
CA TYR A 112 -33.84 6.64 14.48
C TYR A 112 -33.45 5.16 14.53
N GLN A 113 -33.50 4.50 13.38
CA GLN A 113 -33.32 3.05 13.28
C GLN A 113 -31.88 2.69 12.90
N TYR A 114 -30.98 2.61 13.89
CA TYR A 114 -29.57 2.24 13.66
C TYR A 114 -28.81 3.19 12.73
N GLU A 115 -29.19 4.47 12.75
CA GLU A 115 -28.37 5.54 12.19
C GLU A 115 -27.08 5.71 12.99
N TRP A 116 -26.04 6.26 12.35
CA TRP A 116 -24.71 6.34 12.94
C TRP A 116 -24.59 7.53 13.90
N ASN A 117 -23.79 7.34 14.92
CA ASN A 117 -23.53 8.34 15.94
C ASN A 117 -22.08 8.24 16.42
N ASP A 118 -21.42 9.38 16.56
CA ASP A 118 -20.09 9.51 17.16
C ASP A 118 -20.18 9.40 18.69
N ARG A 119 -19.25 8.68 19.29
CA ARG A 119 -19.20 8.42 20.72
C ARG A 119 -17.77 8.39 21.27
N PRO A 120 -17.59 8.54 22.60
CA PRO A 120 -16.31 8.26 23.23
C PRO A 120 -15.94 6.79 23.07
N CYS A 121 -14.72 6.52 22.59
CA CYS A 121 -14.22 5.17 22.33
C CYS A 121 -14.11 4.25 23.56
N SER A 122 -14.13 4.82 24.76
CA SER A 122 -14.05 4.10 26.03
C SER A 122 -15.39 3.53 26.49
N GLU A 123 -16.52 4.03 25.95
CA GLU A 123 -17.84 3.55 26.34
C GLU A 123 -18.11 2.13 25.83
N GLY A 124 -18.73 1.31 26.69
CA GLY A 124 -19.03 -0.08 26.38
C GLY A 124 -20.18 -0.21 25.40
N ARG A 125 -19.92 -0.79 24.23
CA ARG A 125 -20.92 -1.12 23.20
C ARG A 125 -20.65 -2.46 22.56
N ARG A 126 -21.68 -3.09 22.01
CA ARG A 126 -21.51 -4.37 21.31
C ARG A 126 -20.72 -4.10 20.03
N ALA A 127 -19.94 -5.06 19.54
CA ALA A 127 -19.16 -4.87 18.33
C ALA A 127 -19.81 -5.61 17.14
N LEU A 128 -19.86 -4.93 15.99
CA LEU A 128 -20.19 -5.54 14.72
C LEU A 128 -18.88 -5.81 13.97
N CYS A 129 -18.55 -7.07 13.77
CA CYS A 129 -17.37 -7.46 13.03
C CYS A 129 -17.69 -7.71 11.56
N GLN A 130 -16.77 -7.39 10.67
CA GLN A 130 -16.73 -7.89 9.31
C GLN A 130 -15.57 -8.88 9.20
N ILE A 131 -15.87 -10.12 8.83
CA ILE A 131 -14.99 -11.29 8.86
C ILE A 131 -15.02 -12.00 7.50
N GLY A 132 -14.08 -12.93 7.30
CA GLY A 132 -13.99 -13.70 6.06
C GLY A 132 -13.38 -12.93 4.89
N ILE A 133 -12.75 -11.79 5.18
CA ILE A 133 -12.00 -11.03 4.19
C ILE A 133 -10.67 -11.75 3.95
N PRO A 134 -10.32 -12.07 2.69
CA PRO A 134 -9.04 -12.69 2.39
C PRO A 134 -7.90 -11.80 2.86
N ALA A 135 -6.88 -12.39 3.49
CA ALA A 135 -5.62 -11.71 3.67
C ALA A 135 -5.02 -11.36 2.30
N CYS A 136 -4.30 -10.24 2.20
CA CYS A 136 -3.58 -9.93 0.97
C CYS A 136 -2.50 -11.00 0.74
N GLY A 137 -2.36 -11.44 -0.52
CA GLY A 137 -1.31 -12.38 -0.91
C GLY A 137 0.06 -11.72 -0.97
N ASP A 138 1.11 -12.53 -1.04
CA ASP A 138 2.48 -12.04 -1.26
C ASP A 138 2.62 -11.40 -2.66
N PRO A 139 2.90 -10.09 -2.76
CA PRO A 139 3.15 -9.44 -4.05
C PRO A 139 4.49 -9.87 -4.69
N GLY A 140 5.38 -10.52 -3.93
CA GLY A 140 6.74 -10.87 -4.32
C GLY A 140 7.71 -9.69 -4.27
N GLU A 141 8.95 -9.92 -4.73
CA GLU A 141 9.98 -8.88 -4.80
C GLU A 141 10.15 -8.35 -6.23
N PRO A 142 10.46 -7.05 -6.42
CA PRO A 142 10.82 -6.51 -7.72
C PRO A 142 12.18 -7.04 -8.18
N LEU A 143 12.32 -7.30 -9.48
CA LEU A 143 13.64 -7.57 -10.07
C LEU A 143 14.54 -6.34 -9.85
N HIS A 144 15.80 -6.54 -9.46
CA HIS A 144 16.75 -5.47 -9.11
C HIS A 144 16.29 -4.57 -7.94
N GLY A 145 15.38 -5.08 -7.10
CA GLY A 145 15.03 -4.43 -5.85
C GLY A 145 14.93 -5.41 -4.72
N ASN A 146 14.53 -4.90 -3.56
CA ASN A 146 14.40 -5.64 -2.32
C ASN A 146 13.13 -5.21 -1.62
N ARG A 147 12.44 -6.16 -0.99
CA ARG A 147 11.43 -5.88 0.02
C ARG A 147 12.07 -6.00 1.40
N LEU A 148 11.62 -5.22 2.39
CA LEU A 148 12.04 -5.48 3.78
C LEU A 148 11.77 -6.95 4.14
N PRO A 149 12.70 -7.65 4.83
CA PRO A 149 12.55 -9.07 5.11
C PRO A 149 11.24 -9.39 5.81
N ASP A 150 10.49 -10.31 5.21
CA ASP A 150 9.20 -10.77 5.69
C ASP A 150 8.95 -12.19 5.18
N ASP A 151 8.76 -13.14 6.08
CA ASP A 151 8.55 -14.56 5.80
C ASP A 151 7.07 -14.92 5.61
N ARG A 152 6.17 -13.94 5.74
CA ARG A 152 4.73 -14.15 5.59
C ARG A 152 4.34 -14.28 4.13
N THR A 153 3.43 -15.21 3.83
CA THR A 153 2.80 -15.34 2.51
C THR A 153 1.42 -14.69 2.44
N THR A 154 0.91 -14.23 3.59
CA THR A 154 -0.41 -13.62 3.75
C THR A 154 -0.34 -12.46 4.74
N TYR A 155 -1.04 -11.39 4.42
CA TYR A 155 -0.98 -10.13 5.13
C TYR A 155 -2.37 -9.70 5.60
N SER A 156 -2.52 -9.45 6.90
CA SER A 156 -3.76 -8.89 7.45
C SER A 156 -3.98 -7.47 6.92
N VAL A 157 -5.22 -6.99 6.99
CA VAL A 157 -5.55 -5.58 6.72
C VAL A 157 -4.61 -4.66 7.50
N ASN A 158 -4.23 -3.54 6.89
CA ASN A 158 -3.25 -2.57 7.38
C ASN A 158 -1.79 -3.03 7.44
N ALA A 159 -1.47 -4.29 7.13
CA ALA A 159 -0.07 -4.68 6.98
C ALA A 159 0.59 -3.85 5.87
N THR A 160 1.81 -3.37 6.15
CA THR A 160 2.60 -2.59 5.20
C THR A 160 3.82 -3.35 4.73
N LEU A 161 4.13 -3.21 3.44
CA LEU A 161 5.35 -3.72 2.84
C LEU A 161 6.14 -2.55 2.26
N HIS A 162 7.45 -2.54 2.51
CA HIS A 162 8.35 -1.49 2.04
C HIS A 162 9.28 -2.06 0.97
N PHE A 163 9.42 -1.30 -0.13
CA PHE A 163 10.21 -1.66 -1.29
C PHE A 163 11.33 -0.66 -1.52
N SER A 164 12.45 -1.16 -2.02
CA SER A 164 13.63 -0.37 -2.38
C SER A 164 14.28 -0.98 -3.62
N CYS A 165 15.05 -0.19 -4.36
CA CYS A 165 15.82 -0.66 -5.50
C CYS A 165 17.30 -0.81 -5.15
N GLN A 166 17.96 -1.73 -5.85
CA GLN A 166 19.41 -1.89 -5.78
C GLN A 166 20.11 -0.68 -6.40
N GLU A 167 21.39 -0.50 -6.11
CA GLU A 167 22.18 0.58 -6.68
C GLU A 167 22.17 0.53 -8.23
N GLY A 168 21.99 1.69 -8.86
CA GLY A 168 21.86 1.80 -10.32
C GLY A 168 20.45 1.56 -10.86
N TYR A 169 19.46 1.40 -9.98
CA TYR A 169 18.04 1.32 -10.34
C TYR A 169 17.21 2.33 -9.55
N THR A 170 16.17 2.85 -10.19
CA THR A 170 15.20 3.79 -9.61
C THR A 170 13.87 3.10 -9.42
N LEU A 171 13.20 3.36 -8.29
CA LEU A 171 11.88 2.82 -7.99
C LEU A 171 10.81 3.52 -8.85
N SER A 172 10.04 2.73 -9.58
CA SER A 172 8.89 3.14 -10.37
C SER A 172 7.61 2.62 -9.73
N GLY A 173 6.80 3.53 -9.21
CA GLY A 173 5.61 3.25 -8.40
C GLY A 173 5.77 3.60 -6.91
N GLU A 174 4.85 3.11 -6.09
CA GLU A 174 4.81 3.40 -4.65
C GLU A 174 5.80 2.54 -3.86
N SER A 175 6.57 3.17 -2.97
CA SER A 175 7.56 2.48 -2.12
C SER A 175 6.95 1.71 -0.96
N VAL A 176 5.65 1.94 -0.68
CA VAL A 176 4.92 1.29 0.40
C VAL A 176 3.59 0.78 -0.10
N LEU A 177 3.36 -0.52 0.07
CA LEU A 177 2.04 -1.14 -0.13
C LEU A 177 1.35 -1.34 1.21
N ARG A 178 0.03 -1.12 1.24
CA ARG A 178 -0.84 -1.38 2.40
C ARG A 178 -1.95 -2.36 2.00
N CYS A 179 -2.15 -3.39 2.82
CA CYS A 179 -3.23 -4.33 2.63
C CYS A 179 -4.58 -3.71 3.01
N MET A 180 -5.52 -3.71 2.07
CA MET A 180 -6.81 -3.05 2.21
C MET A 180 -7.87 -4.00 2.78
N ASN A 181 -8.98 -3.42 3.21
CA ASN A 181 -10.16 -4.09 3.78
C ASN A 181 -10.89 -5.06 2.82
N ASN A 182 -10.47 -5.16 1.56
CA ASN A 182 -11.02 -6.06 0.56
C ASN A 182 -10.07 -7.23 0.20
N GLY A 183 -8.95 -7.36 0.92
CA GLY A 183 -7.94 -8.38 0.66
C GLY A 183 -7.04 -8.10 -0.54
N ALA A 184 -7.04 -6.88 -1.06
CA ALA A 184 -6.13 -6.41 -2.10
C ALA A 184 -5.15 -5.36 -1.58
N TRP A 185 -4.00 -5.22 -2.25
CA TRP A 185 -3.07 -4.13 -1.99
C TRP A 185 -3.60 -2.82 -2.58
N ASN A 186 -3.33 -1.70 -1.90
CA ASN A 186 -3.70 -0.36 -2.38
C ASN A 186 -3.04 0.03 -3.72
N HIS A 187 -1.85 -0.50 -3.99
CA HIS A 187 -1.13 -0.32 -5.25
C HIS A 187 -0.54 -1.64 -5.74
N GLN A 188 -0.11 -1.68 -6.99
CA GLN A 188 0.66 -2.80 -7.52
C GLN A 188 2.10 -2.75 -6.99
N ARG A 189 2.75 -3.92 -6.93
CA ARG A 189 4.19 -4.03 -6.65
C ARG A 189 4.98 -3.09 -7.58
N PRO A 190 5.85 -2.22 -7.04
CA PRO A 190 6.64 -1.31 -7.86
C PRO A 190 7.66 -2.08 -8.70
N SER A 191 8.19 -1.45 -9.75
CA SER A 191 9.32 -1.95 -10.54
C SER A 191 10.59 -1.18 -10.24
N CYS A 192 11.76 -1.80 -10.45
CA CYS A 192 13.04 -1.12 -10.40
C CYS A 192 13.58 -0.97 -11.82
N GLU A 193 13.65 0.28 -12.28
CA GLU A 193 14.07 0.63 -13.64
C GLU A 193 15.54 1.07 -13.62
N ALA A 194 16.33 0.58 -14.57
CA ALA A 194 17.75 0.91 -14.65
C ALA A 194 17.93 2.43 -14.86
N VAL A 195 18.87 3.03 -14.14
CA VAL A 195 19.20 4.46 -14.28
C VAL A 195 19.67 4.76 -15.69
N GLU A 196 19.13 5.80 -16.30
CA GLU A 196 19.52 6.23 -17.64
C GLU A 196 20.65 7.26 -17.60
N CYS A 197 21.67 7.04 -18.43
CA CYS A 197 22.72 8.00 -18.73
C CYS A 197 22.24 9.04 -19.72
N VAL A 198 22.00 10.26 -19.23
CA VAL A 198 21.37 11.35 -19.99
C VAL A 198 22.29 12.05 -20.99
N ASN A 199 23.61 11.84 -20.89
CA ASN A 199 24.60 12.41 -21.81
C ASN A 199 25.22 11.31 -22.67
N TRP A 200 25.75 11.69 -23.82
CA TRP A 200 26.55 10.77 -24.63
C TRP A 200 27.90 10.44 -23.95
N PRO A 201 28.46 9.25 -24.19
CA PRO A 201 29.81 8.93 -23.77
C PRO A 201 30.80 9.99 -24.25
N GLN A 202 31.81 10.28 -23.44
CA GLN A 202 32.80 11.31 -23.78
C GLN A 202 33.56 10.93 -25.06
N GLY A 203 33.74 11.88 -25.96
CA GLY A 203 34.51 11.66 -27.19
C GLY A 203 35.99 11.42 -26.88
N VAL A 204 36.58 10.42 -27.54
CA VAL A 204 38.02 10.15 -27.48
C VAL A 204 38.66 10.54 -28.80
N ALA A 205 39.81 11.23 -28.74
CA ALA A 205 40.51 11.67 -29.94
C ALA A 205 40.91 10.46 -30.81
N LEU A 206 40.72 10.59 -32.13
CA LEU A 206 41.02 9.54 -33.10
C LEU A 206 40.23 8.25 -32.88
N ALA A 207 39.06 8.34 -32.26
CA ALA A 207 38.13 7.21 -32.11
C ALA A 207 36.71 7.59 -32.54
N SER A 208 35.95 6.60 -33.00
CA SER A 208 34.50 6.66 -33.15
C SER A 208 33.83 5.84 -32.04
N THR A 209 32.61 6.21 -31.67
CA THR A 209 31.87 5.58 -30.57
C THR A 209 30.58 4.94 -31.08
N MET A 210 30.29 3.74 -30.60
CA MET A 210 29.04 3.02 -30.83
C MET A 210 28.38 2.69 -29.49
N THR A 211 27.07 2.91 -29.39
CA THR A 211 26.27 2.58 -28.19
C THR A 211 25.08 1.72 -28.60
N GLN A 212 24.74 0.71 -27.79
CA GLN A 212 23.54 -0.13 -28.00
C GLN A 212 22.38 0.24 -27.06
N GLY A 213 22.67 0.99 -25.99
CA GLY A 213 21.71 1.48 -25.01
C GLY A 213 22.32 2.58 -24.14
N SER A 214 21.49 3.19 -23.30
CA SER A 214 21.85 4.30 -22.42
C SER A 214 21.60 4.01 -20.94
N VAL A 215 21.31 2.77 -20.53
CA VAL A 215 20.93 2.45 -19.14
C VAL A 215 22.08 1.83 -18.35
N TYR A 216 21.97 1.81 -17.02
CA TYR A 216 22.98 1.29 -16.10
C TYR A 216 23.55 -0.07 -16.55
N GLN A 217 24.87 -0.20 -16.52
CA GLN A 217 25.67 -1.34 -17.00
C GLN A 217 25.73 -1.54 -18.52
N GLU A 218 25.00 -0.77 -19.34
CA GLU A 218 25.23 -0.75 -20.79
C GLU A 218 26.59 -0.14 -21.12
N ILE A 219 27.15 -0.57 -22.26
CA ILE A 219 28.50 -0.18 -22.70
C ILE A 219 28.48 0.61 -24.01
N ALA A 220 29.39 1.57 -24.08
CA ALA A 220 29.80 2.26 -25.29
C ALA A 220 31.15 1.70 -25.74
N VAL A 221 31.21 1.20 -26.96
CA VAL A 221 32.44 0.64 -27.55
C VAL A 221 33.05 1.65 -28.49
N TYR A 222 34.34 1.88 -28.35
CA TYR A 222 35.10 2.80 -29.16
C TYR A 222 35.97 2.04 -30.16
N THR A 223 36.09 2.59 -31.36
CA THR A 223 36.97 2.07 -32.42
C THR A 223 37.93 3.16 -32.82
N CYS A 224 39.24 2.91 -32.68
CA CYS A 224 40.25 3.85 -33.17
C CYS A 224 40.17 3.98 -34.70
N GLN A 225 40.51 5.16 -35.21
CA GLN A 225 40.61 5.42 -36.65
C GLN A 225 41.68 4.54 -37.29
N ASP A 226 41.55 4.32 -38.60
CA ASP A 226 42.46 3.48 -39.38
C ASP A 226 43.93 3.84 -39.14
N GLY A 227 44.74 2.84 -38.78
CA GLY A 227 46.16 3.01 -38.46
C GLY A 227 46.47 3.38 -37.01
N TYR A 228 45.47 3.46 -36.13
CA TYR A 228 45.64 3.64 -34.69
C TYR A 228 45.15 2.42 -33.90
N ILE A 229 45.80 2.15 -32.77
CA ILE A 229 45.47 1.03 -31.87
C ILE A 229 45.23 1.60 -30.47
N PRO A 230 44.21 1.11 -29.74
CA PRO A 230 44.00 1.52 -28.36
C PRO A 230 45.06 0.89 -27.44
N ASP A 231 45.53 1.65 -26.46
CA ASP A 231 46.47 1.20 -25.43
C ASP A 231 45.83 0.38 -24.30
N ASN A 232 44.50 0.44 -24.18
CA ASN A 232 43.71 -0.24 -23.16
C ASN A 232 42.32 -0.61 -23.72
N GLU A 233 41.46 -1.23 -22.91
CA GLU A 233 40.10 -1.60 -23.32
C GLU A 233 39.29 -0.35 -23.72
N PRO A 234 38.87 -0.23 -25.00
CA PRO A 234 38.30 1.00 -25.54
C PRO A 234 36.79 1.08 -25.27
N ILE A 235 36.40 1.09 -23.99
CA ILE A 235 35.01 1.09 -23.55
C ILE A 235 34.71 2.21 -22.55
N SER A 236 33.44 2.58 -22.47
CA SER A 236 32.83 3.31 -21.37
C SER A 236 31.54 2.60 -20.97
N PHE A 237 31.14 2.68 -19.71
CA PHE A 237 29.91 2.03 -19.22
C PHE A 237 29.03 3.04 -18.48
N CYS A 238 27.72 2.85 -18.56
CA CYS A 238 26.78 3.70 -17.85
C CYS A 238 26.79 3.38 -16.36
N GLN A 239 27.11 4.37 -15.53
CA GLN A 239 27.23 4.21 -14.09
C GLN A 239 25.89 4.40 -13.38
N HIS A 240 25.83 3.97 -12.12
CA HIS A 240 24.64 4.09 -11.27
C HIS A 240 24.22 5.56 -11.03
N THR A 241 25.14 6.50 -11.27
CA THR A 241 24.93 7.96 -11.16
C THR A 241 24.22 8.58 -12.36
N GLY A 242 23.92 7.80 -13.41
CA GLY A 242 23.36 8.33 -14.66
C GLY A 242 24.38 9.10 -15.51
N THR A 243 25.67 8.77 -15.34
CA THR A 243 26.77 9.32 -16.15
C THR A 243 27.65 8.20 -16.67
N TRP A 244 28.09 8.33 -17.92
CA TRP A 244 29.09 7.43 -18.50
C TRP A 244 30.41 7.53 -17.75
N SER A 245 31.07 6.41 -17.52
CA SER A 245 32.41 6.39 -16.95
C SER A 245 33.41 7.05 -17.90
N THR A 246 34.43 7.71 -17.34
CA THR A 246 35.49 8.32 -18.16
C THR A 246 36.27 7.23 -18.89
N PRO A 247 36.36 7.27 -20.24
CA PRO A 247 37.13 6.28 -21.00
C PRO A 247 38.61 6.33 -20.60
N ASN A 248 39.19 5.18 -20.26
CA ASN A 248 40.57 5.07 -19.81
C ASN A 248 41.46 4.42 -20.87
N PHE A 249 41.48 5.01 -22.07
CA PHE A 249 42.33 4.59 -23.18
C PHE A 249 42.67 5.78 -24.09
N THR A 250 43.70 5.61 -24.91
CA THR A 250 44.07 6.53 -26.00
C THR A 250 44.36 5.76 -27.28
N CYS A 251 44.08 6.38 -28.43
CA CYS A 251 44.42 5.84 -29.74
C CYS A 251 45.79 6.37 -30.17
N SER A 252 46.76 5.48 -30.39
CA SER A 252 48.10 5.84 -30.84
C SER A 252 48.53 5.02 -32.06
N ALA A 253 49.40 5.60 -32.90
CA ALA A 253 49.94 4.87 -34.05
C ALA A 253 50.79 3.70 -33.53
N PRO A 254 50.72 2.52 -34.16
CA PRO A 254 51.56 1.39 -33.77
C PRO A 254 53.02 1.81 -33.82
N ASN A 255 53.74 1.52 -32.73
CA ASN A 255 55.15 1.85 -32.64
C ASN A 255 55.94 0.92 -33.57
N LEU A 256 56.35 1.43 -34.74
CA LEU A 256 57.06 0.67 -35.78
C LEU A 256 58.49 0.25 -35.35
N ASP A 257 58.96 0.70 -34.18
CA ASP A 257 60.31 0.44 -33.65
C ASP A 257 60.37 -0.65 -32.57
N LEU A 258 59.24 -1.29 -32.21
CA LEU A 258 59.26 -2.42 -31.28
C LEU A 258 59.40 -3.75 -32.04
N PRO A 259 60.45 -4.56 -31.78
CA PRO A 259 60.59 -5.87 -32.40
C PRO A 259 59.47 -6.78 -31.91
N MET A 260 58.82 -7.48 -32.85
CA MET A 260 57.83 -8.50 -32.54
C MET A 260 58.48 -9.61 -31.67
N PRO A 261 57.83 -10.05 -30.57
CA PRO A 261 58.29 -11.19 -29.78
C PRO A 261 58.19 -12.52 -30.54
#